data_AF-A0A7Y3NM14-F1
#
_entry.id   AF-A0A7Y3NM14-F1
#
_cell.length_a   1.000
_cell.length_b   1.000
_cell.length_c   1.000
_cell.angle_alpha   90.00
_cell.angle_beta   90.00
_cell.angle_gamma   90.00
#
_symmetry.space_group_name_H-M   'P 1'
#
loop_
_entity.id
_entity.type
_entity.pdbx_description
1 polymer ?
#
loop_
_entity_poly.entity_id
_entity_poly.type
_entity_poly.pdbx_seq_one_letter_code
_entity_poly.pdbx_strand_id
1 'polypeptide(L)'
;MTSAQPSISPDVASLLDRLTLLERSASSELAIIEERLPELRRQAKARSKRRRGPGSPDAEKYKLGSILALLGFRGIDDLVLLGLLASGDRGLQWLAEARVEQGPMSFADLVRTAIADEKRADWCRAWGEYRWKAYKRPIYDAAVTSFLESGRTGEAEAWRSRDITDDQADIIQDICEAADVPLPDLNTRGEAFEWIREKGGNPAYWDEPEQPPEWED
;
A
#
# COMPACT_ATOMS: atom_id res chain seq x y z
N MET A 1 -5.98 -32.29 28.83
CA MET A 1 -4.84 -31.99 27.93
C MET A 1 -4.61 -30.50 28.00
N THR A 2 -3.65 -30.07 28.80
CA THR A 2 -3.36 -28.66 29.08
C THR A 2 -2.35 -28.17 28.04
N SER A 3 -2.78 -27.25 27.18
CA SER A 3 -1.92 -26.57 26.21
C SER A 3 -0.87 -25.76 26.96
N ALA A 4 0.38 -26.22 26.96
CA ALA A 4 1.51 -25.43 27.44
C ALA A 4 1.69 -24.22 26.51
N GLN A 5 1.51 -23.01 27.05
CA GLN A 5 1.92 -21.80 26.34
C GLN A 5 3.44 -21.88 26.08
N PRO A 6 3.91 -21.52 24.88
CA PRO A 6 5.35 -21.51 24.61
C PRO A 6 6.03 -20.53 25.56
N SER A 7 6.99 -21.05 26.34
CA SER A 7 7.83 -20.23 27.22
C SER A 7 8.70 -19.32 26.36
N ILE A 8 8.38 -18.03 26.36
CA ILE A 8 9.18 -16.99 25.73
C ILE A 8 10.59 -17.05 26.36
N SER A 9 11.64 -17.09 25.54
CA SER A 9 13.00 -17.16 26.09
C SER A 9 13.30 -15.93 26.95
N PRO A 10 14.18 -16.04 27.97
CA PRO A 10 14.52 -14.92 28.84
C PRO A 10 15.02 -13.68 28.07
N ASP A 11 15.70 -13.89 26.94
CA ASP A 11 16.20 -12.83 26.07
C ASP A 11 15.07 -12.11 25.32
N VAL A 12 14.07 -12.85 24.84
CA VAL A 12 12.89 -12.27 24.18
C VAL A 12 12.03 -11.50 25.20
N ALA A 13 11.89 -12.01 26.43
CA ALA A 13 11.20 -11.29 27.50
C ALA A 13 11.90 -9.97 27.85
N SER A 14 13.24 -9.98 27.91
CA SER A 14 14.03 -8.76 28.14
C SER A 14 13.88 -7.73 27.01
N LEU A 15 13.84 -8.18 25.75
CA LEU A 15 13.60 -7.31 24.59
C LEU A 15 12.19 -6.69 24.62
N LEU A 16 11.17 -7.47 24.96
CA LEU A 16 9.79 -6.98 25.09
C LEU A 16 9.62 -5.96 26.23
N ASP A 17 10.31 -6.16 27.36
CA ASP A 17 10.32 -5.20 28.46
C ASP A 17 11.01 -3.89 28.07
N ARG A 18 12.11 -3.97 27.33
CA ARG A 18 12.78 -2.77 26.80
C ARG A 18 11.89 -2.03 25.80
N LEU A 19 11.20 -2.74 24.91
CA LEU A 19 10.21 -2.17 23.99
C LEU A 19 9.06 -1.46 24.74
N THR A 20 8.51 -2.10 25.78
CA THR A 20 7.39 -1.54 26.57
C THR A 20 7.82 -0.28 27.33
N LEU A 21 9.03 -0.27 27.91
CA LEU A 21 9.57 0.90 28.59
C LEU A 21 9.75 2.08 27.61
N LEU A 22 10.17 1.76 26.40
CA LEU A 22 10.41 2.68 25.29
C LEU A 22 9.12 3.26 24.68
N GLU A 23 8.05 2.47 24.59
CA GLU A 23 6.71 2.91 24.18
C GLU A 23 6.13 3.94 25.15
N ARG A 24 6.35 3.75 26.46
CA ARG A 24 5.92 4.70 27.49
C ARG A 24 6.65 6.04 27.40
N SER A 25 7.92 6.03 26.99
CA SER A 25 8.69 7.25 26.74
C SER A 25 8.28 7.98 25.46
N ALA A 26 7.86 7.26 24.41
CA ALA A 26 7.41 7.85 23.14
C ALA A 26 5.96 8.38 23.21
N SER A 27 5.13 7.87 24.12
CA SER A 27 3.70 8.21 24.23
C SER A 27 3.40 9.60 24.81
N SER A 28 4.38 10.50 24.99
CA SER A 28 4.10 11.86 25.50
C SER A 28 3.68 12.88 24.43
N GLU A 29 3.56 12.49 23.16
CA GLU A 29 3.21 13.42 22.07
C GLU A 29 1.70 13.46 21.77
N LEU A 30 0.94 14.02 22.72
CA LEU A 30 -0.40 14.55 22.47
C LEU A 30 -0.43 16.09 22.58
N ALA A 31 0.61 16.75 22.10
CA ALA A 31 0.54 18.14 21.64
C ALA A 31 0.35 18.08 20.11
N ILE A 32 -0.65 18.67 19.45
CA ILE A 32 -1.36 19.93 19.66
C ILE A 32 -2.83 19.70 19.27
N ILE A 33 -3.77 19.92 20.19
CA ILE A 33 -5.22 19.75 19.94
C ILE A 33 -5.79 20.90 19.07
N GLU A 34 -5.20 22.09 19.12
CA GLU A 34 -5.69 23.28 18.40
C GLU A 34 -5.48 23.21 16.89
N GLU A 35 -4.36 22.65 16.42
CA GLU A 35 -4.08 22.44 14.99
C GLU A 35 -5.00 21.36 14.37
N ARG A 36 -5.58 20.49 15.19
CA ARG A 36 -6.41 19.34 14.76
C ARG A 36 -7.89 19.70 14.57
N LEU A 37 -8.36 20.83 15.10
CA LEU A 37 -9.78 21.20 15.06
C LEU A 37 -10.34 21.39 13.63
N PRO A 38 -9.64 22.02 12.67
CA PRO A 38 -10.12 22.13 11.28
C PRO A 38 -10.27 20.77 10.61
N GLU A 39 -9.32 19.84 10.82
CA GLU A 39 -9.37 18.49 10.27
C GLU A 39 -10.51 17.66 10.87
N LEU A 40 -10.71 17.73 12.19
CA LEU A 40 -11.84 17.06 12.86
C LEU A 40 -13.19 17.58 12.34
N ARG A 41 -13.31 18.90 12.12
CA ARG A 41 -14.51 19.49 11.49
C ARG A 41 -14.68 19.04 10.04
N ARG A 42 -13.60 18.92 9.27
CA ARG A 42 -13.62 18.40 7.89
C ARG A 42 -14.10 16.95 7.87
N GLN A 43 -13.55 16.09 8.73
CA GLN A 43 -13.95 14.68 8.81
C GLN A 43 -15.41 14.51 9.24
N ALA A 44 -15.88 15.29 10.22
CA ALA A 44 -17.28 15.30 10.64
C ALA A 44 -18.22 15.68 9.48
N LYS A 45 -17.88 16.72 8.70
CA LYS A 45 -18.64 17.15 7.52
C LYS A 45 -18.60 16.13 6.37
N ALA A 46 -17.48 15.43 6.19
CA ALA A 46 -17.33 14.42 5.15
C ALA A 46 -18.09 13.13 5.48
N ARG A 47 -18.33 12.83 6.76
CA ARG A 47 -18.95 11.57 7.22
C ARG A 47 -20.34 11.33 6.62
N SER A 48 -21.14 12.37 6.42
CA SER A 48 -22.47 12.28 5.78
C SER A 48 -22.42 12.20 4.25
N LYS A 49 -21.25 12.46 3.65
CA LYS A 49 -21.05 12.49 2.18
C LYS A 49 -20.33 11.24 1.65
N ARG A 50 -19.81 10.37 2.52
CA ARG A 50 -19.13 9.13 2.11
C ARG A 50 -20.15 8.16 1.50
N ARG A 51 -19.83 7.64 0.31
CA ARG A 51 -20.65 6.62 -0.36
C ARG A 51 -20.53 5.31 0.41
N ARG A 52 -21.67 4.65 0.65
CA ARG A 52 -21.84 3.47 1.52
C ARG A 52 -21.56 3.82 2.99
N GLY A 53 -22.61 3.82 3.81
CA GLY A 53 -22.64 4.35 5.17
C GLY A 53 -21.66 3.70 6.19
N PRO A 54 -21.88 3.92 7.50
CA PRO A 54 -21.02 3.38 8.55
C PRO A 54 -20.81 1.87 8.42
N GLY A 55 -19.55 1.41 8.48
CA GLY A 55 -19.19 -0.01 8.37
C GLY A 55 -18.95 -0.53 6.95
N SER A 56 -18.93 0.34 5.94
CA SER A 56 -18.46 -0.05 4.61
C SER A 56 -16.93 -0.22 4.59
N PRO A 57 -16.37 -1.09 3.72
CA PRO A 57 -14.92 -1.23 3.56
C PRO A 57 -14.22 0.10 3.23
N ASP A 58 -14.89 0.97 2.48
CA ASP A 58 -14.38 2.32 2.18
C ASP A 58 -14.29 3.20 3.45
N ALA A 59 -15.34 3.20 4.27
CA ALA A 59 -15.33 3.92 5.54
C ALA A 59 -14.23 3.41 6.49
N GLU A 60 -13.93 2.11 6.46
CA GLU A 60 -12.83 1.50 7.23
C GLU A 60 -11.45 1.96 6.73
N LYS A 61 -11.21 1.98 5.42
CA LYS A 61 -9.97 2.52 4.83
C LYS A 61 -9.73 3.97 5.22
N TYR A 62 -10.76 4.82 5.11
CA TYR A 62 -10.67 6.22 5.55
C TYR A 62 -10.40 6.35 7.05
N LYS A 63 -10.98 5.48 7.87
CA LYS A 63 -10.75 5.47 9.32
C LYS A 63 -9.30 5.09 9.62
N LEU A 64 -8.78 4.04 9.00
CA LEU A 64 -7.39 3.61 9.16
C LEU A 64 -6.42 4.72 8.72
N GLY A 65 -6.62 5.31 7.53
CA GLY A 65 -5.80 6.42 7.04
C GLY A 65 -5.83 7.64 7.97
N SER A 66 -7.00 7.95 8.57
CA SER A 66 -7.09 9.02 9.57
C SER A 66 -6.30 8.75 10.86
N ILE A 67 -6.20 7.48 11.27
CA ILE A 67 -5.41 7.05 12.44
C ILE A 67 -3.92 7.14 12.11
N LEU A 68 -3.48 6.66 10.96
CA LEU A 68 -2.09 6.77 10.53
C LEU A 68 -1.66 8.25 10.45
N ALA A 69 -2.51 9.10 9.87
CA ALA A 69 -2.28 10.53 9.84
C ALA A 69 -2.16 11.15 11.25
N LEU A 70 -2.96 10.70 12.20
CA LEU A 70 -2.91 11.14 13.61
C LEU A 70 -1.60 10.73 14.28
N LEU A 71 -1.07 9.55 13.93
CA LEU A 71 0.17 8.99 14.45
C LEU A 71 1.44 9.55 13.77
N GLY A 72 1.31 10.53 12.86
CA GLY A 72 2.47 11.19 12.25
C GLY A 72 2.91 10.62 10.89
N PHE A 73 2.16 9.71 10.29
CA PHE A 73 2.51 9.11 8.98
C PHE A 73 2.25 10.03 7.78
N ARG A 74 1.78 11.27 7.97
CA ARG A 74 1.53 12.20 6.86
C ARG A 74 2.81 12.53 6.10
N GLY A 75 2.83 12.35 4.78
CA GLY A 75 4.00 12.63 3.94
C GLY A 75 5.07 11.54 3.97
N ILE A 76 4.75 10.35 4.49
CA ILE A 76 5.48 9.13 4.14
C ILE A 76 4.87 8.64 2.82
N ASP A 77 5.73 8.32 1.86
CA ASP A 77 5.35 7.69 0.58
C ASP A 77 4.61 6.37 0.87
N ASP A 78 3.40 6.24 0.33
CA ASP A 78 2.48 5.13 0.64
C ASP A 78 2.96 3.80 0.06
N LEU A 79 3.60 3.82 -1.11
CA LEU A 79 4.22 2.64 -1.71
C LEU A 79 5.47 2.23 -0.93
N VAL A 80 6.32 3.18 -0.51
CA VAL A 80 7.46 2.87 0.37
C VAL A 80 6.99 2.26 1.69
N LEU A 81 5.93 2.80 2.30
CA LEU A 81 5.36 2.25 3.53
C LEU A 81 4.79 0.85 3.31
N LEU A 82 4.04 0.63 2.22
CA LEU A 82 3.51 -0.68 1.88
C LEU A 82 4.64 -1.70 1.69
N GLY A 83 5.70 -1.31 1.01
CA GLY A 83 6.91 -2.12 0.82
C GLY A 83 7.52 -2.52 2.15
N LEU A 84 7.87 -1.56 2.99
CA LEU A 84 8.48 -1.80 4.30
C LEU A 84 7.65 -2.78 5.14
N LEU A 85 6.33 -2.61 5.17
CA LEU A 85 5.42 -3.49 5.91
C LEU A 85 5.30 -4.89 5.28
N ALA A 86 5.52 -5.00 3.97
CA ALA A 86 5.53 -6.27 3.26
C ALA A 86 6.88 -7.01 3.33
N SER A 87 7.96 -6.34 3.71
CA SER A 87 9.33 -6.88 3.81
C SER A 87 9.59 -7.76 5.03
N GLY A 88 8.58 -7.98 5.89
CA GLY A 88 8.65 -8.90 7.03
C GLY A 88 9.85 -8.63 7.94
N ASP A 89 10.72 -9.64 8.10
CA ASP A 89 11.87 -9.61 9.00
C ASP A 89 12.87 -8.50 8.66
N ARG A 90 13.04 -8.17 7.36
CA ARG A 90 13.97 -7.12 6.94
C ARG A 90 13.47 -5.73 7.31
N GLY A 91 12.17 -5.49 7.17
CA GLY A 91 11.54 -4.27 7.66
C GLY A 91 11.71 -4.12 9.17
N LEU A 92 11.56 -5.23 9.91
CA LEU A 92 11.79 -5.25 11.35
C LEU A 92 13.25 -4.97 11.71
N GLN A 93 14.21 -5.55 10.98
CA GLN A 93 15.64 -5.30 11.17
C GLN A 93 15.97 -3.80 11.02
N TRP A 94 15.51 -3.16 9.94
CA TRP A 94 15.78 -1.73 9.72
C TRP A 94 15.15 -0.83 10.77
N LEU A 95 13.95 -1.17 11.26
CA LEU A 95 13.34 -0.48 12.38
C LEU A 95 14.16 -0.66 13.67
N ALA A 96 14.71 -1.85 13.90
CA ALA A 96 15.54 -2.11 15.07
C ALA A 96 16.88 -1.34 15.00
N GLU A 97 17.54 -1.33 13.85
CA GLU A 97 18.76 -0.55 13.59
C GLU A 97 18.52 0.95 13.84
N ALA A 98 17.49 1.52 13.20
CA ALA A 98 17.10 2.91 13.39
C ALA A 98 16.84 3.25 14.87
N ARG A 99 16.20 2.32 15.60
CA ARG A 99 15.92 2.49 17.03
C ARG A 99 17.19 2.50 17.88
N VAL A 100 18.13 1.62 17.57
CA VAL A 100 19.40 1.51 18.30
C VAL A 100 20.25 2.77 18.09
N GLU A 101 20.30 3.27 16.86
CA GLU A 101 21.12 4.43 16.50
C GLU A 101 20.59 5.75 17.07
N GLN A 102 19.28 5.97 16.96
CA GLN A 102 18.67 7.28 17.27
C GLN A 102 17.99 7.32 18.64
N GLY A 103 17.78 6.18 19.28
CA GLY A 103 17.15 6.10 20.60
C GLY A 103 15.62 6.32 20.58
N PRO A 104 15.04 6.77 21.71
CA PRO A 104 13.59 6.89 21.86
C PRO A 104 12.93 7.95 20.95
N MET A 105 11.96 7.51 20.14
CA MET A 105 11.15 8.29 19.21
C MET A 105 9.78 7.64 18.95
N SER A 106 8.88 8.39 18.29
CA SER A 106 7.57 7.91 17.83
C SER A 106 7.72 6.81 16.76
N PHE A 107 6.69 5.99 16.58
CA PHE A 107 6.74 4.93 15.54
C PHE A 107 6.80 5.52 14.12
N ALA A 108 6.13 6.64 13.86
CA ALA A 108 6.22 7.30 12.56
C ALA A 108 7.63 7.83 12.27
N ASP A 109 8.31 8.42 13.26
CA ASP A 109 9.69 8.87 13.11
C ASP A 109 10.66 7.70 12.96
N LEU A 110 10.37 6.58 13.63
CA LEU A 110 11.14 5.35 13.46
C LEU A 110 11.05 4.82 12.03
N VAL A 111 9.83 4.78 11.48
CA VAL A 111 9.61 4.40 10.08
C VAL A 111 10.35 5.36 9.14
N ARG A 112 10.23 6.68 9.34
CA ARG A 112 10.95 7.68 8.52
C ARG A 112 12.46 7.49 8.57
N THR A 113 13.00 7.21 9.75
CA THR A 113 14.43 6.98 9.94
C THR A 113 14.86 5.70 9.21
N ALA A 114 14.10 4.62 9.34
CA ALA A 114 14.42 3.34 8.71
C ALA A 114 14.45 3.43 7.18
N ILE A 115 13.61 4.27 6.57
CA ILE A 115 13.53 4.51 5.12
C ILE A 115 14.26 5.80 4.69
N ALA A 116 15.03 6.44 5.55
CA ALA A 116 15.79 7.66 5.19
C ALA A 116 16.95 7.36 4.24
N ASP A 117 17.45 6.12 4.24
CA ASP A 117 18.39 5.60 3.26
C ASP A 117 17.68 5.44 1.91
N GLU A 118 18.18 6.13 0.88
CA GLU A 118 17.60 6.16 -0.47
C GLU A 118 17.50 4.75 -1.08
N LYS A 119 18.49 3.88 -0.86
CA LYS A 119 18.44 2.50 -1.37
C LYS A 119 17.33 1.70 -0.70
N ARG A 120 17.16 1.84 0.62
CA ARG A 120 16.07 1.19 1.36
C ARG A 120 14.73 1.71 0.89
N ALA A 121 14.60 3.01 0.69
CA ALA A 121 13.37 3.63 0.20
C ALA A 121 13.00 3.12 -1.20
N ASP A 122 13.96 3.08 -2.13
CA ASP A 122 13.72 2.61 -3.50
C ASP A 122 13.35 1.12 -3.55
N TRP A 123 14.02 0.29 -2.77
CA TRP A 123 13.68 -1.12 -2.68
C TRP A 123 12.29 -1.33 -2.06
N CYS A 124 11.97 -0.62 -0.98
CA CYS A 124 10.63 -0.60 -0.41
C CYS A 124 9.59 -0.14 -1.44
N ARG A 125 9.86 0.92 -2.21
CA ARG A 125 8.94 1.39 -3.24
C ARG A 125 8.66 0.30 -4.26
N ALA A 126 9.70 -0.36 -4.78
CA ALA A 126 9.55 -1.46 -5.73
C ALA A 126 8.69 -2.61 -5.15
N TRP A 127 8.91 -2.95 -3.88
CA TRP A 127 8.11 -3.95 -3.16
C TRP A 127 6.65 -3.53 -2.94
N GLY A 128 6.43 -2.27 -2.57
CA GLY A 128 5.10 -1.70 -2.37
C GLY A 128 4.32 -1.68 -3.67
N GLU A 129 4.97 -1.24 -4.75
CA GLU A 129 4.43 -1.33 -6.10
C GLU A 129 4.04 -2.76 -6.44
N TYR A 130 4.95 -3.73 -6.30
CA TYR A 130 4.66 -5.14 -6.56
C TYR A 130 3.45 -5.66 -5.75
N ARG A 131 3.35 -5.32 -4.45
CA ARG A 131 2.22 -5.74 -3.60
C ARG A 131 0.90 -5.09 -3.99
N TRP A 132 0.92 -3.78 -4.29
CA TRP A 132 -0.25 -3.06 -4.76
C TRP A 132 -0.77 -3.63 -6.08
N LYS A 133 0.17 -3.88 -6.99
CA LYS A 133 -0.01 -4.53 -8.28
C LYS A 133 -0.62 -5.93 -8.13
N ALA A 134 -0.06 -6.77 -7.27
CA ALA A 134 -0.59 -8.11 -6.97
C ALA A 134 -2.01 -8.08 -6.38
N TYR A 135 -2.32 -7.09 -5.54
CA TYR A 135 -3.67 -6.88 -5.00
C TYR A 135 -4.69 -6.52 -6.09
N LYS A 136 -4.29 -5.74 -7.10
CA LYS A 136 -5.15 -5.33 -8.22
C LYS A 136 -5.29 -6.38 -9.34
N ARG A 137 -4.42 -7.40 -9.37
CA ARG A 137 -4.44 -8.49 -10.38
C ARG A 137 -5.83 -9.07 -10.70
N PRO A 138 -6.74 -9.32 -9.74
CA PRO A 138 -8.06 -9.89 -10.07
C PRO A 138 -8.91 -9.00 -10.99
N ILE A 139 -8.76 -7.67 -10.93
CA ILE A 139 -9.48 -6.74 -11.82
C ILE A 139 -8.95 -6.91 -13.25
N TYR A 140 -7.63 -7.03 -13.40
CA TYR A 140 -7.00 -7.35 -14.67
C TYR A 140 -7.47 -8.71 -15.22
N ASP A 141 -7.43 -9.76 -14.40
CA ASP A 141 -7.86 -11.10 -14.81
C ASP A 141 -9.33 -11.12 -15.25
N ALA A 142 -10.21 -10.36 -14.58
CA ALA A 142 -11.60 -10.22 -14.98
C ALA A 142 -11.76 -9.45 -16.31
N ALA A 143 -11.00 -8.38 -16.52
CA ALA A 143 -11.09 -7.53 -17.70
C ALA A 143 -10.48 -8.18 -18.97
N VAL A 144 -9.46 -9.02 -18.81
CA VAL A 144 -8.69 -9.58 -19.93
C VAL A 144 -8.85 -11.09 -20.01
N THR A 145 -8.42 -11.83 -18.99
CA THR A 145 -8.34 -13.30 -19.02
C THR A 145 -9.71 -13.95 -19.10
N SER A 146 -10.61 -13.68 -18.15
CA SER A 146 -11.97 -14.23 -18.14
C SER A 146 -12.80 -13.75 -19.32
N PHE A 147 -12.51 -12.54 -19.82
CA PHE A 147 -13.19 -12.01 -20.98
C PHE A 147 -12.77 -12.72 -22.28
N LEU A 148 -11.47 -12.98 -22.46
CA LEU A 148 -10.95 -13.80 -23.57
C LEU A 148 -11.54 -15.21 -23.54
N GLU A 149 -11.58 -15.84 -22.36
CA GLU A 149 -12.15 -17.19 -22.17
C GLU A 149 -13.65 -17.26 -22.48
N SER A 150 -14.38 -16.15 -22.35
CA SER A 150 -15.80 -16.10 -22.67
C SER A 150 -16.11 -16.26 -24.18
N GLY A 151 -15.11 -16.13 -25.05
CA GLY A 151 -15.25 -16.25 -26.51
C GLY A 151 -15.98 -15.08 -27.19
N ARG A 152 -16.39 -14.06 -26.43
CA ARG A 152 -17.12 -12.87 -26.94
C ARG A 152 -16.20 -11.75 -27.40
N THR A 153 -15.05 -12.09 -27.98
CA THR A 153 -13.99 -11.14 -28.32
C THR A 153 -13.94 -10.75 -29.80
N GLY A 154 -14.87 -11.27 -30.62
CA GLY A 154 -14.93 -10.98 -32.05
C GLY A 154 -15.11 -9.50 -32.37
N GLU A 155 -14.56 -9.06 -33.50
CA GLU A 155 -14.57 -7.66 -33.96
C GLU A 155 -15.99 -7.10 -34.16
N ALA A 156 -16.97 -7.96 -34.44
CA ALA A 156 -18.37 -7.59 -34.69
C ALA A 156 -19.22 -7.47 -33.40
N GLU A 157 -18.64 -7.66 -32.22
CA GLU A 157 -19.40 -7.65 -30.97
C GLU A 157 -19.84 -6.24 -30.56
N ALA A 158 -21.14 -6.09 -30.30
CA ALA A 158 -21.75 -4.79 -29.96
C ALA A 158 -21.28 -4.16 -28.64
N TRP A 159 -20.57 -4.90 -27.78
CA TRP A 159 -19.98 -4.31 -26.57
C TRP A 159 -18.74 -3.47 -26.90
N ARG A 160 -18.05 -3.74 -28.02
CA ARG A 160 -16.80 -3.07 -28.40
C ARG A 160 -17.01 -1.57 -28.63
N SER A 161 -18.16 -1.17 -29.15
CA SER A 161 -18.50 0.23 -29.44
C SER A 161 -19.09 1.00 -28.26
N ARG A 162 -19.16 0.40 -27.07
CA ARG A 162 -19.68 1.07 -25.87
C ARG A 162 -18.58 1.90 -25.20
N ASP A 163 -18.99 2.78 -24.30
CA ASP A 163 -18.08 3.58 -23.47
C ASP A 163 -17.22 2.70 -22.56
N ILE A 164 -15.95 3.07 -22.40
CA ILE A 164 -14.97 2.44 -21.53
C ILE A 164 -15.56 2.22 -20.12
N THR A 165 -15.33 1.05 -19.54
CA THR A 165 -15.78 0.77 -18.16
C THR A 165 -14.84 1.41 -17.14
N ASP A 166 -15.35 1.67 -15.93
CA ASP A 166 -14.53 2.15 -14.81
C ASP A 166 -13.32 1.23 -14.57
N ASP A 167 -13.51 -0.10 -14.63
CA ASP A 167 -12.43 -1.09 -14.47
C ASP A 167 -11.36 -0.97 -15.57
N GLN A 168 -11.76 -0.75 -16.83
CA GLN A 168 -10.81 -0.55 -17.93
C GLN A 168 -10.03 0.76 -17.77
N ALA A 169 -10.71 1.83 -17.35
CA ALA A 169 -10.09 3.11 -17.08
C ALA A 169 -9.07 3.03 -15.93
N ASP A 170 -9.40 2.34 -14.84
CA ASP A 170 -8.50 2.11 -13.70
C ASP A 170 -7.24 1.31 -14.14
N ILE A 171 -7.41 0.23 -14.91
CA ILE A 171 -6.29 -0.55 -15.45
C ILE A 171 -5.40 0.31 -16.38
N ILE A 172 -6.00 1.10 -17.28
CA ILE A 172 -5.24 1.96 -18.19
C ILE A 172 -4.42 2.98 -17.41
N GLN A 173 -5.02 3.59 -16.38
CA GLN A 173 -4.34 4.53 -15.52
C GLN A 173 -3.15 3.88 -14.81
N ASP A 174 -3.35 2.71 -14.19
CA ASP A 174 -2.27 1.98 -13.51
C ASP A 174 -1.12 1.62 -14.46
N ILE A 175 -1.42 1.19 -15.69
CA ILE A 175 -0.40 0.87 -16.70
C ILE A 175 0.39 2.13 -17.08
N CYS A 176 -0.28 3.26 -17.25
CA CYS A 176 0.35 4.52 -17.63
C CYS A 176 1.24 5.08 -16.53
N GLU A 177 0.75 5.08 -15.28
CA GLU A 177 1.51 5.52 -14.11
C GLU A 177 2.75 4.65 -13.91
N ALA A 178 2.61 3.32 -14.00
CA ALA A 178 3.74 2.41 -13.81
C ALA A 178 4.81 2.49 -14.91
N ALA A 179 4.41 2.78 -16.15
CA ALA A 179 5.35 2.90 -17.27
C ALA A 179 5.84 4.34 -17.50
N ASP A 180 5.39 5.31 -16.67
CA ASP A 180 5.62 6.75 -16.84
C ASP A 180 5.31 7.23 -18.28
N VAL A 181 4.14 6.82 -18.79
CA VAL A 181 3.66 7.19 -20.13
C VAL A 181 2.36 7.97 -20.05
N PRO A 182 2.08 8.85 -21.03
CA PRO A 182 0.81 9.57 -21.06
C PRO A 182 -0.39 8.64 -21.27
N LEU A 183 -1.54 9.03 -20.72
CA LEU A 183 -2.81 8.34 -20.94
C LEU A 183 -3.15 8.32 -22.45
N PRO A 184 -3.54 7.17 -23.01
CA PRO A 184 -3.95 7.08 -24.40
C PRO A 184 -5.32 7.71 -24.62
N ASP A 185 -5.54 8.27 -25.82
CA ASP A 185 -6.87 8.74 -26.24
C ASP A 185 -7.68 7.57 -26.80
N LEU A 186 -8.49 6.94 -25.95
CA LEU A 186 -9.33 5.79 -26.27
C LEU A 186 -10.79 6.16 -26.01
N ASN A 187 -11.69 5.77 -26.91
CA ASN A 187 -13.10 6.16 -26.84
C ASN A 187 -14.03 4.99 -26.54
N THR A 188 -13.60 3.76 -26.85
CA THR A 188 -14.47 2.59 -26.82
C THR A 188 -13.90 1.44 -25.98
N ARG A 189 -14.78 0.57 -25.45
CA ARG A 189 -14.37 -0.62 -24.70
C ARG A 189 -13.48 -1.54 -25.52
N GLY A 190 -13.71 -1.64 -26.82
CA GLY A 190 -12.92 -2.47 -27.73
C GLY A 190 -11.49 -1.94 -27.85
N GLU A 191 -11.34 -0.64 -28.07
CA GLU A 191 -10.02 0.03 -28.09
C GLU A 191 -9.28 -0.14 -26.75
N ALA A 192 -9.97 0.10 -25.63
CA ALA A 192 -9.43 -0.12 -24.29
C ALA A 192 -8.98 -1.58 -24.09
N PHE A 193 -9.80 -2.55 -24.48
CA PHE A 193 -9.47 -3.97 -24.35
C PHE A 193 -8.23 -4.36 -25.16
N GLU A 194 -8.14 -3.95 -26.44
CA GLU A 194 -6.97 -4.27 -27.25
C GLU A 194 -5.71 -3.56 -26.73
N TRP A 195 -5.83 -2.31 -26.30
CA TRP A 195 -4.70 -1.56 -25.75
C TRP A 195 -4.15 -2.22 -24.46
N ILE A 196 -5.03 -2.58 -23.53
CA ILE A 196 -4.64 -3.28 -22.28
C ILE A 196 -3.94 -4.60 -22.61
N ARG A 197 -4.48 -5.35 -23.59
CA ARG A 197 -3.92 -6.62 -24.04
C ARG A 197 -2.58 -6.47 -24.75
N GLU A 198 -2.41 -5.47 -25.60
CA GLU A 198 -1.17 -5.19 -26.33
C GLU A 198 -0.04 -4.79 -25.37
N LYS A 199 -0.36 -4.03 -24.34
CA LYS A 199 0.57 -3.73 -23.23
C LYS A 199 0.85 -4.93 -22.33
N GLY A 200 0.38 -6.13 -22.72
CA GLY A 200 0.67 -7.42 -22.12
C GLY A 200 -0.04 -7.68 -20.79
N GLY A 201 -0.85 -6.73 -20.31
CA GLY A 201 -0.99 -6.51 -18.87
C GLY A 201 0.38 -6.17 -18.31
N ASN A 202 0.55 -4.93 -17.86
CA ASN A 202 1.85 -4.31 -17.57
C ASN A 202 2.93 -5.32 -17.09
N PRO A 203 4.03 -5.53 -17.85
CA PRO A 203 5.06 -6.52 -17.54
C PRO A 203 5.68 -6.38 -16.14
N ALA A 204 5.62 -5.18 -15.55
CA ALA A 204 6.05 -4.93 -14.17
C ALA A 204 5.09 -5.49 -13.09
N TYR A 205 3.99 -6.17 -13.47
CA TYR A 205 3.08 -6.87 -12.55
C TYR A 205 3.62 -8.20 -12.03
N TRP A 206 4.62 -8.78 -12.70
CA TRP A 206 4.88 -10.21 -12.58
C TRP A 206 6.15 -10.56 -11.83
N ASP A 207 7.12 -9.66 -11.88
CA ASP A 207 8.44 -9.93 -11.33
C ASP A 207 8.54 -9.35 -9.93
N GLU A 208 8.77 -10.25 -8.97
CA GLU A 208 9.13 -9.88 -7.62
C GLU A 208 10.45 -9.09 -7.67
N PRO A 209 10.56 -7.93 -6.98
CA PRO A 209 11.78 -7.15 -7.00
C PRO A 209 12.97 -7.98 -6.49
N GLU A 210 14.04 -8.04 -7.27
CA GLU A 210 15.25 -8.74 -6.88
C GLU A 210 15.86 -8.12 -5.61
N GLN A 211 16.40 -8.97 -4.75
CA GLN A 211 17.14 -8.51 -3.59
C GLN A 211 18.47 -7.91 -4.06
N PRO A 212 18.84 -6.69 -3.60
CA PRO A 212 20.14 -6.13 -3.89
C PRO A 212 21.25 -7.09 -3.42
N PRO A 213 22.25 -7.39 -4.28
CA PRO A 213 23.33 -8.33 -3.95
C PRO A 213 24.11 -7.92 -2.70
N GLU A 214 24.22 -6.62 -2.42
CA GLU A 214 24.87 -6.11 -1.21
C GLU A 214 24.13 -6.44 0.10
N TRP A 215 22.92 -6.98 0.02
CA TRP A 215 22.10 -7.39 1.15
C TRP A 215 21.84 -8.90 1.18
N GLU A 216 22.46 -9.67 0.27
CA GLU A 216 22.63 -11.12 0.44
C GLU A 216 23.72 -11.34 1.51
N ASP A 217 23.42 -12.17 2.51
CA ASP A 217 24.23 -12.35 3.75
C ASP A 217 25.72 -12.66 3.51
#